data_AF-F8RKT4-F1
#
_entry.id   AF-F8RKT4-F1
#
_cell.length_a   1.000
_cell.length_b   1.000
_cell.length_c   1.000
_cell.angle_alpha   90.00
_cell.angle_beta   90.00
_cell.angle_gamma   90.00
#
_symmetry.space_group_name_H-M   'P 1'
#
loop_
_entity.id
_entity.type
_entity.pdbx_description
1 polymer ?
#
loop_
_entity_poly.entity_id
_entity_poly.type
_entity_poly.pdbx_seq_one_letter_code
_entity_poly.pdbx_strand_id
1 'polypeptide(L)'
;YSSFLVADRVIVTSKHNDDDQYIWESDASSFNVNKDPRGNTLGRGTQISLYLKEEAHDFLEQNTIKDLVKKYSQFINFNIYFWDSKTVTEEEPIDEDEEAPAEDKEEKDEEDEDAAVEDEEEEKKPKTKKVEKTVWDWVLINDTKPIWTRKPGDISDEEYEEFYKSFSKDSQAPMA
;
A
#
# COMPACT_ATOMS: atom_id res chain seq x y z
N TYR A 1 8.57 9.84 -23.61
CA TYR A 1 9.70 10.75 -23.33
C TYR A 1 9.47 11.68 -22.15
N SER A 2 8.24 12.03 -21.76
CA SER A 2 7.97 12.81 -20.54
C SER A 2 8.55 12.19 -19.26
N SER A 3 8.77 10.88 -19.24
CA SER A 3 9.50 10.17 -18.19
C SER A 3 10.87 10.77 -17.86
N PHE A 4 11.59 11.32 -18.86
CA PHE A 4 12.91 11.93 -18.65
C PHE A 4 12.88 13.30 -17.96
N LEU A 5 11.68 13.86 -17.72
CA LEU A 5 11.55 15.03 -16.86
C LEU A 5 11.90 14.70 -15.41
N VAL A 6 11.55 13.49 -14.97
CA VAL A 6 11.70 13.05 -13.57
C VAL A 6 12.73 11.93 -13.37
N ALA A 7 13.20 11.31 -14.46
CA ALA A 7 14.16 10.21 -14.43
C ALA A 7 15.38 10.49 -15.30
N ASP A 8 16.57 10.13 -14.83
CA ASP A 8 17.82 10.19 -15.61
C ASP A 8 17.97 8.99 -16.55
N ARG A 9 17.50 7.81 -16.10
CA ARG A 9 17.57 6.56 -16.86
C ARG A 9 16.23 5.85 -16.83
N VAL A 10 15.82 5.35 -17.99
CA VAL A 10 14.57 4.62 -18.15
C VAL A 10 14.88 3.24 -18.70
N ILE A 11 14.42 2.21 -17.99
CA ILE A 11 14.52 0.81 -18.42
C ILE A 11 13.12 0.30 -18.70
N VAL A 12 12.90 -0.23 -19.90
CA VAL A 12 11.64 -0.82 -20.34
C VAL A 12 11.90 -2.30 -20.60
N THR A 13 11.42 -3.15 -19.70
CA THR A 13 11.42 -4.61 -19.90
C THR A 13 10.08 -5.00 -20.51
N SER A 14 10.07 -5.59 -21.70
CA SER A 14 8.83 -5.96 -22.39
C SER A 14 8.86 -7.41 -22.85
N LYS A 15 7.70 -8.07 -22.76
CA LYS A 15 7.46 -9.42 -23.27
C LYS A 15 6.18 -9.43 -24.10
N HIS A 16 6.35 -9.65 -25.40
CA HIS A 16 5.25 -9.92 -26.32
C HIS A 16 4.94 -11.43 -26.36
N ASN A 17 3.77 -11.84 -26.86
CA ASN A 17 3.45 -13.27 -26.98
C ASN A 17 4.33 -13.97 -28.04
N ASP A 18 4.62 -13.27 -29.13
CA ASP A 18 5.30 -13.81 -30.31
C ASP A 18 6.83 -13.70 -30.27
N ASP A 19 7.40 -13.10 -29.22
CA ASP A 19 8.85 -12.88 -29.11
C ASP A 19 9.32 -13.09 -27.66
N ASP A 20 10.64 -13.16 -27.47
CA ASP A 20 11.26 -13.28 -26.16
C ASP A 20 11.15 -11.99 -25.33
N GLN A 21 11.62 -12.04 -24.09
CA GLN A 21 11.70 -10.86 -23.23
C GLN A 21 12.93 -10.03 -23.59
N TYR A 22 12.74 -8.73 -23.80
CA TYR A 22 13.83 -7.79 -24.08
C TYR A 22 13.81 -6.65 -23.07
N ILE A 23 15.01 -6.12 -22.82
CA ILE A 23 15.25 -4.94 -22.03
C ILE A 23 15.71 -3.85 -22.99
N TRP A 24 14.90 -2.81 -23.10
CA TRP A 24 15.29 -1.54 -23.68
C TRP A 24 15.76 -0.60 -22.57
N GLU A 25 16.86 0.08 -22.76
CA GLU A 25 17.43 1.01 -21.80
C GLU A 25 17.86 2.30 -22.51
N SER A 26 17.59 3.45 -21.90
CA SER A 26 18.01 4.75 -22.42
C SER A 26 18.27 5.78 -21.32
N ASP A 27 19.20 6.68 -21.63
CA ASP A 27 19.61 7.88 -20.89
C ASP A 27 19.17 9.18 -21.58
N ALA A 28 18.12 9.11 -22.42
CA ALA A 28 17.63 10.17 -23.32
C ALA A 28 18.54 10.54 -24.50
N SER A 29 19.83 10.20 -24.45
CA SER A 29 20.80 10.51 -25.52
C SER A 29 20.98 9.34 -26.48
N SER A 30 21.02 8.13 -25.93
CA SER A 30 21.17 6.87 -26.67
C SER A 30 20.26 5.80 -26.10
N PHE A 31 20.09 4.70 -26.82
CA PHE A 31 19.37 3.54 -26.31
C PHE A 31 20.05 2.25 -26.73
N ASN A 32 19.91 1.23 -25.89
CA ASN A 32 20.37 -0.13 -26.16
C ASN A 32 19.21 -1.12 -25.96
N VAL A 33 19.18 -2.17 -26.77
CA VAL A 33 18.19 -3.25 -26.67
C VAL A 33 18.92 -4.56 -26.52
N ASN A 34 18.68 -5.25 -25.42
CA ASN A 34 19.31 -6.53 -25.11
C ASN A 34 18.24 -7.56 -24.72
N LYS A 35 18.52 -8.84 -24.96
CA LYS A 35 17.67 -9.93 -24.47
C LYS A 35 17.76 -10.00 -22.95
N ASP A 36 16.63 -10.21 -22.26
CA ASP A 36 16.61 -10.27 -20.79
C ASP A 36 17.32 -11.53 -20.27
N PRO A 37 18.38 -11.42 -19.46
CA PRO A 37 19.10 -12.58 -18.92
C PRO A 37 18.25 -13.40 -17.93
N ARG A 38 17.20 -12.82 -17.34
CA ARG A 38 16.31 -13.51 -16.40
C ARG A 38 15.31 -14.44 -17.10
N GLY A 39 15.24 -14.39 -18.43
CA GLY A 39 14.26 -15.13 -19.21
C GLY A 39 12.86 -14.52 -19.16
N ASN A 40 11.82 -15.34 -19.29
CA ASN A 40 10.43 -14.89 -19.30
C ASN A 40 9.89 -14.75 -17.86
N THR A 41 10.12 -13.59 -17.26
CA THR A 41 9.62 -13.27 -15.91
C THR A 41 8.25 -12.60 -15.94
N LEU A 42 7.91 -11.92 -17.05
CA LEU A 42 6.68 -11.13 -17.15
C LEU A 42 5.48 -11.94 -17.67
N GLY A 43 5.73 -13.04 -18.40
CA GLY A 43 4.70 -13.78 -19.13
C GLY A 43 4.21 -13.01 -20.35
N ARG A 44 3.57 -11.85 -20.13
CA ARG A 44 3.11 -10.88 -21.14
C ARG A 44 3.02 -9.48 -20.51
N GLY A 45 3.46 -8.47 -21.25
CA GLY A 45 3.29 -7.06 -20.88
C GLY A 45 4.62 -6.33 -20.78
N THR A 46 4.62 -5.21 -20.06
CA THR A 46 5.76 -4.29 -19.99
C THR A 46 5.93 -3.79 -18.58
N GLN A 47 7.17 -3.82 -18.08
CA GLN A 47 7.61 -3.18 -16.86
C GLN A 47 8.47 -1.96 -17.22
N ILE A 48 8.09 -0.79 -16.71
CA ILE A 48 8.85 0.45 -16.86
C ILE A 48 9.51 0.75 -15.52
N SER A 49 10.83 0.76 -15.48
CA SER A 49 11.62 1.09 -14.29
C SER A 49 12.28 2.46 -14.52
N LEU A 50 11.95 3.41 -13.64
CA LEU A 50 12.43 4.78 -13.71
C LEU A 50 13.50 4.99 -12.65
N TYR A 51 14.70 5.39 -13.06
CA TYR A 51 15.75 5.84 -12.17
C TYR A 51 15.55 7.33 -11.98
N LEU A 52 14.89 7.69 -10.89
CA LEU A 52 14.52 9.06 -10.59
C LEU A 52 15.76 9.93 -10.35
N LYS A 53 15.65 11.20 -10.71
CA LYS A 53 16.64 12.21 -10.38
C LYS A 53 16.59 12.56 -8.90
N GLU A 54 17.67 13.11 -8.36
CA GLU A 54 17.74 13.50 -6.95
C GLU A 54 16.65 14.53 -6.59
N GLU A 55 16.34 15.48 -7.48
CA GLU A 55 15.28 16.46 -7.29
C GLU A 55 13.86 15.89 -7.39
N ALA A 56 13.71 14.65 -7.85
CA ALA A 56 12.43 13.98 -8.09
C ALA A 56 12.13 12.89 -7.04
N HIS A 57 12.88 12.84 -5.94
CA HIS A 57 12.67 11.86 -4.88
C HIS A 57 11.31 11.98 -4.17
N ASP A 58 10.61 13.10 -4.30
CA ASP A 58 9.24 13.28 -3.81
C ASP A 58 8.26 12.21 -4.35
N PHE A 59 8.56 11.63 -5.52
CA PHE A 59 7.77 10.55 -6.12
C PHE A 59 8.05 9.16 -5.50
N LEU A 60 9.01 9.03 -4.58
CA LEU A 60 9.20 7.82 -3.78
C LEU A 60 8.21 7.76 -2.61
N GLU A 61 7.66 8.90 -2.19
CA GLU A 61 6.66 8.98 -1.14
C GLU A 61 5.33 8.39 -1.57
N GLN A 62 4.81 7.43 -0.80
CA GLN A 62 3.60 6.68 -1.14
C GLN A 62 2.37 7.60 -1.32
N ASN A 63 2.25 8.63 -0.48
CA ASN A 63 1.12 9.56 -0.53
C ASN A 63 1.13 10.39 -1.81
N THR A 64 2.30 10.89 -2.22
CA THR A 64 2.48 11.66 -3.45
C THR A 64 1.99 10.86 -4.67
N ILE A 65 2.38 9.60 -4.77
CA ILE A 65 1.95 8.74 -5.88
C ILE A 65 0.45 8.44 -5.82
N LYS A 66 -0.10 8.14 -4.64
CA LYS A 66 -1.55 7.90 -4.47
C LYS A 66 -2.37 9.11 -4.91
N ASP A 67 -1.96 10.30 -4.51
CA ASP A 67 -2.66 11.54 -4.86
C ASP A 67 -2.57 11.84 -6.36
N LEU A 68 -1.42 11.58 -6.99
CA LEU A 68 -1.25 11.69 -8.44
C LEU A 68 -2.12 10.69 -9.21
N VAL A 69 -2.12 9.42 -8.79
CA VAL A 69 -2.94 8.38 -9.42
C VAL A 69 -4.42 8.70 -9.28
N LYS A 70 -4.88 9.16 -8.11
CA LYS A 70 -6.26 9.62 -7.93
C LYS A 70 -6.56 10.83 -8.82
N LYS A 71 -5.69 11.84 -8.87
CA LYS A 71 -5.93 13.05 -9.65
C LYS A 71 -5.99 12.81 -11.15
N TYR A 72 -5.13 11.94 -11.70
CA TYR A 72 -4.96 11.80 -13.15
C TYR A 72 -5.50 10.49 -13.72
N SER A 73 -5.70 9.47 -12.90
CA SER A 73 -6.02 8.11 -13.34
C SER A 73 -7.24 7.49 -12.65
N GLN A 74 -8.04 8.29 -11.93
CA GLN A 74 -9.23 7.81 -11.23
C GLN A 74 -10.26 7.16 -12.17
N PHE A 75 -10.43 7.68 -13.40
CA PHE A 75 -11.44 7.20 -14.34
C PHE A 75 -10.87 6.27 -15.43
N ILE A 76 -9.69 5.70 -15.23
CA ILE A 76 -9.14 4.68 -16.15
C ILE A 76 -9.92 3.38 -15.98
N ASN A 77 -10.35 2.78 -17.10
CA ASN A 77 -11.20 1.58 -17.11
C ASN A 77 -10.49 0.27 -16.66
N PHE A 78 -9.20 0.34 -16.31
CA PHE A 78 -8.42 -0.80 -15.86
C PHE A 78 -8.00 -0.59 -14.41
N ASN A 79 -8.04 -1.66 -13.61
CA ASN A 79 -7.62 -1.63 -12.21
C ASN A 79 -6.14 -1.28 -12.09
N ILE A 80 -5.85 -0.22 -11.34
CA ILE A 80 -4.52 0.27 -10.99
C ILE A 80 -4.26 -0.14 -9.55
N TYR A 81 -3.33 -1.06 -9.38
CA TYR A 81 -2.87 -1.52 -8.07
C TYR A 81 -1.61 -0.77 -7.67
N PHE A 82 -1.47 -0.52 -6.37
CA PHE A 82 -0.31 0.09 -5.77
C PHE A 82 0.20 -0.76 -4.61
N TRP A 83 1.51 -0.96 -4.55
CA TRP A 83 2.14 -1.74 -3.50
C TRP A 83 2.26 -0.87 -2.24
N ASP A 84 1.43 -1.15 -1.25
CA ASP A 84 1.23 -0.31 -0.08
C ASP A 84 1.51 -1.09 1.21
N SER A 85 1.99 -0.39 2.25
CA SER A 85 2.18 -0.95 3.57
C SER A 85 1.02 -0.57 4.50
N LYS A 86 0.46 -1.53 5.22
CA LYS A 86 -0.55 -1.33 6.25
C LYS A 86 -0.06 -1.88 7.59
N THR A 87 -0.29 -1.14 8.67
CA THR A 87 -0.04 -1.61 10.03
C THR A 87 -1.26 -2.38 10.51
N VAL A 88 -1.09 -3.67 10.79
CA VAL A 88 -2.11 -4.55 11.38
C VAL A 88 -1.69 -4.84 12.81
N THR A 89 -2.54 -4.50 13.77
CA THR A 89 -2.36 -4.87 15.18
C THR A 89 -2.88 -6.29 15.37
N GLU A 90 -1.97 -7.23 15.65
CA GLU A 90 -2.30 -8.60 16.00
C GLU A 90 -2.10 -8.77 17.51
N GLU A 91 -3.10 -9.36 18.19
CA GLU A 91 -3.00 -9.70 19.61
C GLU A 91 -2.41 -11.10 19.72
N GLU A 92 -1.12 -11.20 20.04
CA GLU A 92 -0.47 -12.47 20.35
C GLU A 92 -0.69 -12.80 21.84
N PRO A 93 -1.13 -14.03 22.19
CA PRO A 93 -1.10 -14.51 23.56
C PRO A 93 0.37 -14.68 23.99
N ILE A 94 0.71 -14.18 25.18
CA ILE A 94 2.03 -14.41 25.79
C ILE A 94 2.03 -15.85 26.32
N ASP A 95 2.92 -16.71 25.81
CA ASP A 95 3.24 -18.00 26.43
C ASP A 95 3.99 -17.73 27.75
N GLU A 96 3.55 -18.36 28.85
CA GLU A 96 4.07 -18.21 30.22
C GLU A 96 5.47 -18.83 30.44
N ASP A 97 6.35 -18.88 29.42
CA ASP A 97 7.63 -19.61 29.47
C ASP A 97 8.89 -18.71 29.50
N GLU A 98 8.80 -17.49 30.04
CA GLU A 98 9.96 -16.76 30.55
C GLU A 98 9.91 -16.67 32.09
N GLU A 99 10.19 -17.80 32.74
CA GLU A 99 10.66 -17.84 34.12
C GLU A 99 12.01 -17.07 34.21
N ALA A 100 11.98 -15.87 34.80
CA ALA A 100 13.17 -15.25 35.37
C ALA A 100 13.15 -15.47 36.89
N PRO A 101 14.23 -16.01 37.50
CA PRO A 101 14.19 -16.54 38.86
C PRO A 101 14.15 -15.41 39.90
N ALA A 102 13.26 -15.57 40.87
CA ALA A 102 13.22 -14.77 42.08
C ALA A 102 14.19 -15.34 43.12
N GLU A 103 15.30 -14.65 43.36
CA GLU A 103 16.00 -14.57 44.64
C GLU A 103 15.84 -13.10 45.10
N ASP A 104 15.52 -12.73 46.33
CA ASP A 104 15.76 -13.41 47.59
C ASP A 104 14.79 -12.88 48.69
N LYS A 105 14.61 -13.70 49.72
CA LYS A 105 13.86 -13.51 50.97
C LYS A 105 14.45 -12.36 51.81
N GLU A 106 13.80 -11.71 52.78
CA GLU A 106 13.14 -12.11 54.05
C GLU A 106 12.84 -10.74 54.75
N GLU A 107 11.85 -10.46 55.62
CA GLU A 107 11.45 -11.08 56.88
C GLU A 107 10.19 -10.33 57.43
N LYS A 108 9.24 -11.10 58.02
CA LYS A 108 8.47 -10.86 59.28
C LYS A 108 7.53 -9.65 59.47
N ASP A 109 6.39 -9.72 60.19
CA ASP A 109 5.80 -10.72 61.12
C ASP A 109 4.25 -10.53 61.20
N GLU A 110 3.54 -11.65 61.44
CA GLU A 110 2.43 -11.98 62.39
C GLU A 110 1.43 -10.86 62.83
N GLU A 111 0.10 -10.98 63.02
CA GLU A 111 -1.01 -11.96 63.16
C GLU A 111 -2.31 -11.17 62.72
N ASP A 112 -3.47 -11.69 62.33
CA ASP A 112 -4.39 -12.53 63.10
C ASP A 112 -5.62 -12.95 62.23
N GLU A 113 -6.30 -13.97 62.74
CA GLU A 113 -7.40 -14.85 62.31
C GLU A 113 -8.69 -14.16 61.79
N ASP A 114 -9.32 -14.69 60.71
CA ASP A 114 -10.63 -15.37 60.80
C ASP A 114 -11.22 -15.83 59.44
N ALA A 115 -11.69 -17.08 59.49
CA ALA A 115 -12.66 -17.86 58.73
C ALA A 115 -13.28 -17.41 57.36
N ALA A 116 -13.39 -18.45 56.51
CA ALA A 116 -14.44 -18.76 55.52
C ALA A 116 -14.12 -18.50 54.04
N VAL A 117 -13.79 -19.60 53.36
CA VAL A 117 -13.73 -19.79 51.91
C VAL A 117 -15.16 -19.92 51.37
N GLU A 118 -15.59 -19.03 50.47
CA GLU A 118 -16.61 -19.32 49.46
C GLU A 118 -16.24 -18.62 48.14
N ASP A 119 -16.36 -19.40 47.07
CA ASP A 119 -16.02 -19.21 45.66
C ASP A 119 -16.21 -17.82 45.03
N GLU A 120 -15.15 -17.31 44.39
CA GLU A 120 -15.25 -16.59 43.12
C GLU A 120 -14.04 -16.95 42.24
N GLU A 121 -14.27 -17.76 41.20
CA GLU A 121 -13.34 -18.00 40.08
C GLU A 121 -13.09 -16.68 39.35
N GLU A 122 -12.05 -15.94 39.73
CA GLU A 122 -11.45 -14.94 38.86
C GLU A 122 -10.75 -15.66 37.69
N GLU A 123 -11.45 -15.82 36.58
CA GLU A 123 -10.86 -16.14 35.27
C GLU A 123 -9.73 -15.13 34.96
N LYS A 124 -8.49 -15.55 35.20
CA LYS A 124 -7.29 -14.83 34.73
C LYS A 124 -7.31 -14.80 33.21
N LYS A 125 -7.83 -13.71 32.63
CA LYS A 125 -7.68 -13.46 31.19
C LYS A 125 -6.20 -13.32 30.87
N PRO A 126 -5.67 -14.07 29.88
CA PRO A 126 -4.27 -13.96 29.49
C PRO A 126 -3.98 -12.52 29.03
N LYS A 127 -2.89 -11.93 29.51
CA LYS A 127 -2.44 -10.60 29.09
C LYS A 127 -2.02 -10.69 27.62
N THR A 128 -2.82 -10.15 26.71
CA THR A 128 -2.46 -10.05 25.29
C THR A 128 -1.53 -8.85 25.08
N LYS A 129 -0.42 -9.06 24.35
CA LYS A 129 0.45 -7.96 23.91
C LYS A 129 0.01 -7.57 22.50
N LYS A 130 -0.38 -6.31 22.33
CA LYS A 130 -0.65 -5.74 20.99
C LYS A 130 0.68 -5.58 20.27
N VAL A 131 0.92 -6.41 19.25
CA VAL A 131 2.09 -6.29 18.38
C VAL A 131 1.64 -5.67 17.06
N GLU A 132 2.23 -4.53 16.71
CA GLU A 132 2.00 -3.88 15.41
C GLU A 132 2.89 -4.54 14.36
N LYS A 133 2.28 -5.19 13.36
CA LYS A 133 2.99 -5.78 12.22
C LYS A 133 2.72 -4.97 10.96
N THR A 134 3.77 -4.61 10.22
CA THR A 134 3.64 -3.97 8.90
C THR A 134 3.49 -5.04 7.82
N VAL A 135 2.35 -5.05 7.14
CA VAL A 135 2.05 -5.97 6.03
C VAL A 135 2.06 -5.18 4.72
N TRP A 136 2.69 -5.72 3.69
CA TRP A 136 2.72 -5.14 2.34
C TRP A 136 1.77 -5.89 1.42
N ASP A 137 0.90 -5.16 0.72
CA ASP A 137 -0.05 -5.76 -0.22
C ASP A 137 -0.41 -4.81 -1.39
N TRP A 138 -0.96 -5.37 -2.46
CA TRP A 138 -1.47 -4.62 -3.61
C TRP A 138 -2.85 -4.05 -3.30
N VAL A 139 -2.95 -2.72 -3.25
CA VAL A 139 -4.20 -1.99 -3.00
C VAL A 139 -4.72 -1.37 -4.30
N LEU A 140 -6.01 -1.58 -4.60
CA LEU A 140 -6.68 -0.92 -5.72
C LEU A 140 -6.88 0.57 -5.41
N ILE A 141 -6.38 1.45 -6.29
CA ILE A 141 -6.49 2.91 -6.09
C ILE A 141 -7.68 3.52 -6.84
N ASN A 142 -8.02 3.03 -8.03
CA ASN A 142 -8.99 3.67 -8.94
C ASN A 142 -10.36 2.96 -9.01
N ASP A 143 -11.01 2.75 -7.87
CA ASP A 143 -12.31 2.04 -7.81
C ASP A 143 -13.51 2.87 -8.34
N THR A 144 -13.29 4.14 -8.72
CA THR A 144 -14.36 5.00 -9.22
C THR A 144 -14.66 4.71 -10.69
N LYS A 145 -15.82 4.11 -10.97
CA LYS A 145 -16.28 3.88 -12.34
C LYS A 145 -16.64 5.21 -13.02
N PRO A 146 -16.30 5.39 -14.31
CA PRO A 146 -16.65 6.61 -15.02
C PRO A 146 -18.17 6.80 -15.14
N ILE A 147 -18.64 7.98 -14.77
CA ILE A 147 -20.07 8.28 -14.70
C ILE A 147 -20.77 8.20 -16.06
N TRP A 148 -20.05 8.45 -17.16
CA TRP A 148 -20.61 8.37 -18.53
C TRP A 148 -20.99 6.95 -18.96
N THR A 149 -20.58 5.93 -18.19
CA THR A 149 -20.96 4.53 -18.43
C THR A 149 -22.22 4.10 -17.66
N ARG A 150 -22.66 4.92 -16.69
CA ARG A 150 -23.85 4.68 -15.86
C ARG A 150 -25.09 5.33 -16.47
N LYS A 151 -26.27 4.89 -16.05
CA LYS A 151 -27.54 5.51 -16.47
C LYS A 151 -27.67 6.88 -15.81
N PRO A 152 -28.20 7.91 -16.51
CA PRO A 152 -28.34 9.26 -15.96
C PRO A 152 -29.11 9.34 -14.62
N GLY A 153 -30.10 8.47 -14.41
CA GLY A 153 -30.88 8.44 -13.17
C GLY A 153 -30.17 7.84 -11.96
N ASP A 154 -29.05 7.15 -12.16
CA ASP A 154 -28.25 6.52 -11.10
C ASP A 154 -27.03 7.37 -10.73
N ILE A 155 -26.89 8.58 -11.28
CA ILE A 155 -25.75 9.49 -11.07
C ILE A 155 -26.22 10.62 -10.15
N SER A 156 -25.54 10.81 -9.02
CA SER A 156 -25.81 11.96 -8.17
C SER A 156 -25.15 13.22 -8.75
N ASP A 157 -25.71 14.39 -8.43
CA ASP A 157 -25.12 15.67 -8.83
C ASP A 157 -23.70 15.84 -8.27
N GLU A 158 -23.41 15.30 -7.08
CA GLU A 158 -22.08 15.28 -6.47
C GLU A 158 -21.08 14.44 -7.30
N GLU A 159 -21.47 13.24 -7.74
CA GLU A 159 -20.64 12.40 -8.62
C GLU A 159 -20.37 13.09 -9.97
N TYR A 160 -21.36 13.84 -10.49
CA TYR A 160 -21.22 14.63 -11.70
C TYR A 160 -20.24 15.81 -11.53
N GLU A 161 -20.32 16.52 -10.40
CA GLU A 161 -19.40 17.61 -10.08
C GLU A 161 -17.95 17.14 -9.89
N GLU A 162 -17.72 16.04 -9.17
CA GLU A 162 -16.39 15.47 -8.99
C GLU A 162 -15.78 15.05 -10.33
N PHE A 163 -16.61 14.41 -11.17
CA PHE A 163 -16.22 14.07 -12.52
C PHE A 163 -15.85 15.31 -13.35
N TYR A 164 -16.71 16.33 -13.34
CA TYR A 164 -16.46 17.57 -14.07
C TYR A 164 -15.17 18.24 -13.61
N LYS A 165 -14.96 18.40 -12.30
CA LYS A 165 -13.75 19.00 -11.71
C LYS A 165 -12.48 18.23 -12.09
N SER A 166 -12.55 16.90 -12.12
CA SER A 166 -11.41 16.06 -12.52
C SER A 166 -11.04 16.21 -14.00
N PHE A 167 -12.04 16.36 -14.88
CA PHE A 167 -11.84 16.40 -16.32
C PHE A 167 -11.53 17.81 -16.83
N SER A 168 -12.29 18.82 -16.37
CA SER A 168 -12.16 20.22 -16.80
C SER A 168 -10.94 20.91 -16.21
N LYS A 169 -10.38 20.36 -15.12
CA LYS A 169 -9.36 21.03 -14.27
C LYS A 169 -9.81 22.39 -13.75
N ASP A 170 -11.10 22.69 -13.84
CA ASP A 170 -11.71 23.89 -13.30
C ASP A 170 -12.27 23.56 -11.91
N SER A 171 -11.93 24.38 -10.93
CA SER A 171 -12.47 24.28 -9.58
C SER A 171 -13.90 24.81 -9.47
N GLN A 172 -14.41 25.48 -10.50
CA GLN A 172 -15.79 25.98 -10.53
C GLN A 172 -16.79 24.87 -10.86
N ALA A 173 -17.94 24.93 -10.20
CA ALA A 173 -19.06 24.04 -10.51
C ALA A 173 -19.57 24.32 -11.94
N PRO A 174 -20.00 23.29 -12.69
CA PRO A 174 -20.62 23.48 -14.00
C PRO A 174 -21.87 24.36 -13.84
N MET A 175 -22.05 25.35 -14.72
CA MET A 175 -23.17 26.31 -14.60
C MET A 175 -24.54 25.71 -14.92
N ALA A 176 -24.59 24.54 -15.57
CA ALA A 176 -25.78 23.72 -15.80
C ALA A 176 -25.36 22.35 -16.36
#